data_AF-A0A240E7B2-F1
#
_entry.id   AF-A0A240E7B2-F1
#
_cell.length_a   1.000
_cell.length_b   1.000
_cell.length_c   1.000
_cell.angle_alpha   90.00
_cell.angle_beta   90.00
_cell.angle_gamma   90.00
#
_symmetry.space_group_name_H-M   'P 1'
#
loop_
_entity.id
_entity.type
_entity.pdbx_description
1 polymer ?
#
loop_
_entity_poly.entity_id
_entity_poly.type
_entity_poly.pdbx_seq_one_letter_code
_entity_poly.pdbx_strand_id
1 'polypeptide(L)'
;MKKSLIYTAFLGALLVMTGCGSSDESSENNSQNSNTGGNSSEQNNEGNQTTDTLTETQRQKILEVSEESGAIVLKESLLGGVIDTLVFGTDEAEADEKCSSGSYVKTAGVITFTNCEGLFKTATGLNQYKDLTASGKVTVTDGNFTYQDLILRDSDSGESKTVNGTVKFSSGSTEQDLIDSLEIKATEKNGSAFIDVTYKLENYKLIYDQKSGSELALTTTGTLTATNSSVGDYKVNITNTQPFFVQIDADDEAISSYPYSGVMQIEDLNNQAVTTITANTDKKTLLYSVKVSEKEIANGTKTWQEVLGFSQ
;
A
#
# COMPACT_ATOMS: atom_id res chain seq x y z
N MET A 1 -19.07 6.00 -15.89
CA MET A 1 -19.02 5.67 -14.46
C MET A 1 -17.55 5.61 -14.12
N LYS A 2 -17.10 6.35 -13.09
CA LYS A 2 -15.72 6.26 -12.59
C LYS A 2 -15.50 4.82 -12.11
N LYS A 3 -14.33 4.24 -12.37
CA LYS A 3 -13.96 2.86 -12.02
C LYS A 3 -12.99 2.81 -10.85
N SER A 4 -12.33 3.93 -10.52
CA SER A 4 -11.65 4.12 -9.23
C SER A 4 -12.67 4.48 -8.16
N LEU A 5 -12.59 3.73 -7.05
CA LEU A 5 -13.62 3.68 -6.02
C LEU A 5 -13.13 4.21 -4.67
N ILE A 6 -11.82 4.38 -4.50
CA ILE A 6 -11.28 5.15 -3.37
C ILE A 6 -11.41 6.66 -3.62
N TYR A 7 -11.64 7.07 -4.87
CA TYR A 7 -11.69 8.46 -5.30
C TYR A 7 -13.01 8.89 -5.95
N THR A 8 -14.16 8.29 -5.58
CA THR A 8 -15.47 8.72 -6.12
C THR A 8 -15.93 10.13 -5.68
N ALA A 9 -15.03 11.01 -5.25
CA ALA A 9 -15.32 12.43 -5.07
C ALA A 9 -14.08 13.33 -5.16
N PHE A 10 -13.69 13.66 -6.38
CA PHE A 10 -13.15 14.99 -6.66
C PHE A 10 -13.93 15.57 -7.82
N LEU A 11 -15.06 16.23 -7.52
CA LEU A 11 -15.67 17.25 -8.38
C LEU A 11 -16.79 17.97 -7.60
N GLY A 12 -16.41 19.10 -7.01
CA GLY A 12 -17.32 20.23 -6.79
C GLY A 12 -17.92 20.41 -5.39
N ALA A 13 -17.30 21.27 -4.59
CA ALA A 13 -17.95 22.48 -4.05
C ALA A 13 -16.96 23.32 -3.22
N LEU A 14 -16.52 24.43 -3.81
CA LEU A 14 -16.20 25.64 -3.05
C LEU A 14 -17.45 26.02 -2.24
N LEU A 15 -17.35 26.15 -0.90
CA LEU A 15 -17.72 27.36 -0.12
C LEU A 15 -18.01 27.10 1.39
N VAL A 16 -17.36 27.96 2.19
CA VAL A 16 -17.71 28.51 3.53
C VAL A 16 -17.72 27.56 4.73
N MET A 17 -16.82 27.81 5.70
CA MET A 17 -17.17 28.49 6.96
C MET A 17 -15.94 28.80 7.83
N THR A 18 -15.90 30.06 8.25
CA THR A 18 -15.09 30.69 9.31
C THR A 18 -15.24 30.02 10.68
N GLY A 19 -14.22 30.12 11.54
CA GLY A 19 -14.48 30.15 12.99
C GLY A 19 -13.39 29.70 13.97
N CYS A 20 -12.46 30.61 14.28
CA CYS A 20 -11.99 31.03 15.63
C CYS A 20 -11.46 30.03 16.70
N GLY A 21 -10.29 30.38 17.29
CA GLY A 21 -9.94 30.12 18.69
C GLY A 21 -8.51 29.58 18.88
N SER A 22 -7.46 30.41 19.03
CA SER A 22 -6.87 30.93 20.29
C SER A 22 -6.29 29.81 21.18
N SER A 23 -5.09 29.84 21.78
CA SER A 23 -3.92 30.73 21.85
C SER A 23 -2.86 29.99 22.70
N ASP A 24 -1.61 30.43 22.57
CA ASP A 24 -0.36 30.11 23.30
C ASP A 24 -0.47 29.62 24.76
N GLU A 25 0.42 28.72 25.20
CA GLU A 25 1.70 29.09 25.84
C GLU A 25 2.53 27.88 26.31
N SER A 26 3.82 28.16 26.34
CA SER A 26 5.00 27.46 26.87
C SER A 26 4.85 26.74 28.21
N SER A 27 5.63 25.67 28.40
CA SER A 27 6.78 25.68 29.35
C SER A 27 7.52 24.35 29.39
N GLU A 28 8.84 24.48 29.41
CA GLU A 28 9.83 23.48 29.77
C GLU A 28 9.56 22.91 31.17
N ASN A 29 9.83 21.62 31.41
CA ASN A 29 10.84 21.31 32.43
C ASN A 29 11.40 19.89 32.35
N ASN A 30 12.66 19.88 32.74
CA ASN A 30 13.66 18.84 32.75
C ASN A 30 13.51 17.99 34.03
N SER A 31 13.69 16.67 33.95
CA SER A 31 14.24 15.92 35.09
C SER A 31 14.89 14.61 34.63
N GLN A 32 16.21 14.62 34.64
CA GLN A 32 17.07 13.46 34.84
C GLN A 32 16.65 12.69 36.11
N ASN A 33 16.65 11.35 36.09
CA ASN A 33 17.56 10.61 36.95
C ASN A 33 17.71 9.13 36.54
N SER A 34 18.95 8.68 36.69
CA SER A 34 19.52 7.34 36.55
C SER A 34 19.13 6.36 37.66
N ASN A 35 19.11 5.04 37.38
CA ASN A 35 20.04 4.08 38.00
C ASN A 35 19.86 2.60 37.54
N THR A 36 20.95 2.07 37.00
CA THR A 36 21.65 0.80 37.35
C THR A 36 20.89 -0.49 37.72
N GLY A 37 21.19 -1.55 36.94
CA GLY A 37 22.00 -2.68 37.42
C GLY A 37 21.26 -3.95 37.84
N GLY A 38 21.47 -5.06 37.11
CA GLY A 38 21.08 -6.40 37.53
C GLY A 38 21.41 -7.47 36.50
N ASN A 39 22.64 -7.99 36.55
CA ASN A 39 23.17 -9.09 35.74
C ASN A 39 22.86 -10.42 36.45
N SER A 40 22.35 -11.44 35.75
CA SER A 40 22.36 -12.85 36.22
C SER A 40 22.21 -13.80 35.04
N SER A 41 23.35 -14.32 34.60
CA SER A 41 23.53 -15.49 33.75
C SER A 41 23.26 -16.77 34.54
N GLU A 42 22.56 -17.75 33.96
CA GLU A 42 22.72 -19.16 34.32
C GLU A 42 22.40 -20.07 33.11
N GLN A 43 23.41 -20.82 32.70
CA GLN A 43 23.43 -21.84 31.64
C GLN A 43 23.22 -23.25 32.21
N ASN A 44 22.93 -24.19 31.29
CA ASN A 44 23.11 -25.66 31.28
C ASN A 44 21.76 -26.43 31.29
N ASN A 45 21.54 -27.50 30.52
CA ASN A 45 22.34 -28.23 29.54
C ASN A 45 21.43 -29.11 28.65
N GLU A 46 21.86 -29.31 27.40
CA GLU A 46 21.72 -30.47 26.51
C GLU A 46 20.42 -31.29 26.42
N GLY A 47 19.79 -31.18 25.24
CA GLY A 47 18.98 -32.24 24.62
C GLY A 47 19.15 -32.15 23.10
N ASN A 48 19.86 -33.12 22.53
CA ASN A 48 20.13 -33.25 21.11
C ASN A 48 18.82 -33.48 20.32
N GLN A 49 18.13 -32.40 19.99
CA GLN A 49 17.20 -32.30 18.87
C GLN A 49 17.93 -31.49 17.81
N THR A 50 17.94 -31.95 16.56
CA THR A 50 18.19 -31.08 15.41
C THR A 50 17.06 -30.06 15.38
N THR A 51 17.19 -29.00 16.17
CA THR A 51 16.32 -27.84 16.08
C THR A 51 16.70 -27.14 14.79
N ASP A 52 15.79 -27.13 13.81
CA ASP A 52 15.76 -26.18 12.71
C ASP A 52 15.70 -24.77 13.30
N THR A 53 16.85 -24.29 13.76
CA THR A 53 16.97 -23.01 14.45
C THR A 53 17.52 -22.05 13.41
N LEU A 54 16.68 -21.13 12.96
CA LEU A 54 17.10 -20.04 12.08
C LEU A 54 18.31 -19.35 12.67
N THR A 55 19.32 -19.06 11.84
CA THR A 55 20.39 -18.13 12.22
C THR A 55 19.80 -16.73 12.42
N GLU A 56 20.46 -15.87 13.21
CA GLU A 56 19.96 -14.50 13.41
C GLU A 56 19.88 -13.73 12.08
N THR A 57 20.82 -13.98 11.16
CA THR A 57 20.79 -13.39 9.81
C THR A 57 19.57 -13.83 9.01
N GLN A 58 19.21 -15.12 9.04
CA GLN A 58 17.99 -15.62 8.39
C GLN A 58 16.73 -15.05 9.05
N ARG A 59 16.70 -15.02 10.39
CA ARG A 59 15.59 -14.44 11.15
C ARG A 59 15.37 -12.98 10.76
N GLN A 60 16.43 -12.18 10.76
CA GLN A 60 16.37 -10.77 10.43
C GLN A 60 15.91 -10.53 8.98
N LYS A 61 16.43 -11.32 8.03
CA LYS A 61 16.01 -11.28 6.62
C LYS A 61 14.51 -11.53 6.45
N ILE A 62 13.98 -12.53 7.15
CA ILE A 62 12.55 -12.87 7.11
C ILE A 62 11.71 -11.71 7.66
N LEU A 63 12.14 -11.08 8.75
CA LEU A 63 11.43 -9.93 9.33
C LEU A 63 11.45 -8.73 8.39
N GLU A 64 12.58 -8.44 7.74
CA GLU A 64 12.72 -7.36 6.75
C GLU A 64 11.81 -7.58 5.53
N VAL A 65 11.80 -8.78 4.95
CA VAL A 65 10.88 -9.14 3.85
C VAL A 65 9.42 -9.02 4.29
N SER A 66 9.11 -9.46 5.51
CA SER A 66 7.77 -9.39 6.07
C SER A 66 7.29 -7.94 6.21
N GLU A 67 8.15 -7.05 6.71
CA GLU A 67 7.83 -5.63 6.87
C GLU A 67 7.69 -4.91 5.52
N GLU A 68 8.61 -5.11 4.58
CA GLU A 68 8.55 -4.49 3.25
C GLU A 68 7.30 -4.96 2.47
N SER A 69 7.10 -6.27 2.37
CA SER A 69 5.95 -6.84 1.65
C SER A 69 4.62 -6.51 2.34
N GLY A 70 4.57 -6.52 3.67
CA GLY A 70 3.40 -6.10 4.44
C GLY A 70 3.01 -4.65 4.15
N ALA A 71 3.97 -3.73 4.14
CA ALA A 71 3.72 -2.33 3.85
C ALA A 71 3.20 -2.12 2.42
N ILE A 72 3.82 -2.76 1.42
CA ILE A 72 3.40 -2.66 0.01
C ILE A 72 1.97 -3.17 -0.16
N VAL A 73 1.69 -4.38 0.32
CA VAL A 73 0.39 -5.03 0.12
C VAL A 73 -0.72 -4.27 0.85
N LEU A 74 -0.46 -3.77 2.05
CA LEU A 74 -1.42 -2.94 2.78
C LEU A 74 -1.71 -1.60 2.09
N LYS A 75 -0.71 -0.98 1.45
CA LYS A 75 -0.96 0.24 0.64
C LYS A 75 -1.84 -0.07 -0.57
N GLU A 76 -1.57 -1.16 -1.28
CA GLU A 76 -2.41 -1.61 -2.40
C GLU A 76 -3.85 -1.90 -1.98
N SER A 77 -4.07 -2.42 -0.78
CA SER A 77 -5.41 -2.74 -0.28
C SER A 77 -6.16 -1.56 0.33
N LEU A 78 -5.46 -0.68 1.06
CA LEU A 78 -6.10 0.30 1.95
C LEU A 78 -6.01 1.76 1.49
N LEU A 79 -4.96 2.14 0.76
CA LEU A 79 -4.57 3.55 0.64
C LEU A 79 -4.08 3.93 -0.75
N GLY A 80 -4.93 3.76 -1.77
CA GLY A 80 -4.63 4.26 -3.11
C GLY A 80 -3.24 3.82 -3.61
N GLY A 81 -2.98 2.51 -3.56
CA GLY A 81 -1.72 1.94 -4.04
C GLY A 81 -1.51 2.17 -5.54
N VAL A 82 -0.49 1.54 -6.12
CA VAL A 82 -0.16 1.72 -7.53
C VAL A 82 -1.33 1.32 -8.43
N ILE A 83 -2.09 0.28 -8.09
CA ILE A 83 -3.23 -0.13 -8.92
C ILE A 83 -4.27 0.99 -8.96
N ASP A 84 -4.76 1.43 -7.79
CA ASP A 84 -5.78 2.49 -7.73
C ASP A 84 -5.26 3.82 -8.31
N THR A 85 -3.99 4.18 -8.10
CA THR A 85 -3.35 5.33 -8.75
C THR A 85 -3.48 5.27 -10.28
N LEU A 86 -3.21 4.10 -10.86
CA LEU A 86 -3.25 3.87 -12.30
C LEU A 86 -4.69 3.91 -12.83
N VAL A 87 -5.63 3.31 -12.11
CA VAL A 87 -7.06 3.30 -12.45
C VAL A 87 -7.59 4.73 -12.43
N PHE A 88 -7.42 5.41 -11.30
CA PHE A 88 -7.92 6.77 -11.06
C PHE A 88 -7.44 7.74 -12.12
N GLY A 89 -6.11 7.84 -12.34
CA GLY A 89 -5.58 8.79 -13.31
C GLY A 89 -6.00 8.50 -14.75
N THR A 90 -6.28 7.23 -15.09
CA THR A 90 -6.80 6.86 -16.41
C THR A 90 -8.27 7.24 -16.53
N ASP A 91 -9.09 6.98 -15.51
CA ASP A 91 -10.51 7.35 -15.49
C ASP A 91 -10.72 8.86 -15.57
N GLU A 92 -9.93 9.66 -14.85
CA GLU A 92 -10.01 11.12 -14.92
C GLU A 92 -9.69 11.62 -16.34
N ALA A 93 -8.71 11.02 -17.02
CA ALA A 93 -8.42 11.32 -18.42
C ALA A 93 -9.53 10.85 -19.38
N GLU A 94 -10.14 9.69 -19.13
CA GLU A 94 -11.34 9.25 -19.87
C GLU A 94 -12.49 10.25 -19.73
N ALA A 95 -12.66 10.84 -18.53
CA ALA A 95 -13.65 11.86 -18.20
C ALA A 95 -13.32 13.28 -18.71
N ASP A 96 -12.24 13.44 -19.49
CA ASP A 96 -11.78 14.73 -20.04
C ASP A 96 -11.32 15.75 -18.97
N GLU A 97 -10.94 15.28 -17.78
CA GLU A 97 -10.31 16.13 -16.77
C GLU A 97 -8.94 16.60 -17.25
N LYS A 98 -8.55 17.81 -16.87
CA LYS A 98 -7.33 18.44 -17.37
C LYS A 98 -6.16 18.19 -16.44
N CYS A 99 -4.99 17.97 -17.02
CA CYS A 99 -3.74 18.05 -16.26
C CYS A 99 -3.60 19.48 -15.69
N SER A 100 -3.11 19.60 -14.45
CA SER A 100 -2.72 20.88 -13.86
C SER A 100 -1.52 21.48 -14.59
N SER A 101 -0.62 20.63 -15.09
CA SER A 101 0.50 20.96 -15.96
C SER A 101 0.73 19.84 -17.00
N GLY A 102 1.37 20.15 -18.13
CA GLY A 102 1.56 19.20 -19.23
C GLY A 102 0.28 18.93 -20.04
N SER A 103 0.15 17.72 -20.61
CA SER A 103 -1.00 17.35 -21.45
C SER A 103 -1.18 15.85 -21.65
N TYR A 104 -2.33 15.45 -22.17
CA TYR A 104 -2.53 14.16 -22.82
C TYR A 104 -3.35 14.31 -24.11
N VAL A 105 -3.29 13.30 -24.97
CA VAL A 105 -4.10 13.23 -26.20
C VAL A 105 -4.80 11.87 -26.26
N LYS A 106 -6.08 11.87 -26.65
CA LYS A 106 -6.89 10.67 -26.87
C LYS A 106 -7.03 10.40 -28.38
N THR A 107 -6.54 9.25 -28.85
CA THR A 107 -6.66 8.82 -30.25
C THR A 107 -7.01 7.34 -30.32
N ALA A 108 -8.15 6.99 -30.92
CA ALA A 108 -8.55 5.61 -31.21
C ALA A 108 -8.43 4.65 -29.98
N GLY A 109 -8.92 5.08 -28.82
CA GLY A 109 -8.86 4.28 -27.58
C GLY A 109 -7.50 4.30 -26.87
N VAL A 110 -6.51 5.06 -27.36
CA VAL A 110 -5.22 5.24 -26.71
C VAL A 110 -5.13 6.64 -26.12
N ILE A 111 -4.78 6.71 -24.84
CA ILE A 111 -4.43 7.95 -24.13
C ILE A 111 -2.90 8.03 -24.06
N THR A 112 -2.32 9.09 -24.60
CA THR A 112 -0.87 9.35 -24.52
C THR A 112 -0.64 10.55 -23.61
N PHE A 113 -0.01 10.33 -22.47
CA PHE A 113 0.35 11.35 -21.48
C PHE A 113 1.74 11.92 -21.78
N THR A 114 1.89 13.24 -21.68
CA THR A 114 3.15 13.96 -21.83
C THR A 114 3.33 14.92 -20.66
N ASN A 115 4.08 14.46 -19.66
CA ASN A 115 4.34 15.15 -18.40
C ASN A 115 3.05 15.69 -17.75
N CYS A 116 1.97 14.91 -17.80
CA CYS A 116 0.67 15.28 -17.27
C CYS A 116 0.69 15.19 -15.74
N GLU A 117 0.53 16.30 -15.07
CA GLU A 117 0.42 16.39 -13.61
C GLU A 117 -1.05 16.57 -13.18
N GLY A 118 -1.40 16.11 -11.97
CA GLY A 118 -2.71 16.35 -11.35
C GLY A 118 -3.78 15.27 -11.57
N LEU A 119 -3.58 14.34 -12.52
CA LEU A 119 -4.52 13.23 -12.74
C LEU A 119 -4.16 11.98 -11.94
N PHE A 120 -2.86 11.67 -11.83
CA PHE A 120 -2.39 10.51 -11.09
C PHE A 120 -1.96 10.95 -9.69
N LYS A 121 -2.43 10.24 -8.67
CA LYS A 121 -2.20 10.60 -7.27
C LYS A 121 -1.76 9.39 -6.46
N THR A 122 -0.72 9.54 -5.66
CA THR A 122 -0.30 8.54 -4.67
C THR A 122 -0.75 8.98 -3.28
N ALA A 123 -1.13 8.03 -2.43
CA ALA A 123 -1.42 8.35 -1.05
C ALA A 123 -0.14 8.67 -0.26
N THR A 124 -0.24 9.69 0.60
CA THR A 124 0.75 10.05 1.62
C THR A 124 0.22 9.84 3.04
N GLY A 125 -1.02 9.32 3.15
CA GLY A 125 -1.72 9.05 4.39
C GLY A 125 -3.19 8.70 4.10
N LEU A 126 -3.98 8.51 5.15
CA LEU A 126 -5.43 8.32 5.01
C LEU A 126 -6.07 9.62 4.47
N ASN A 127 -6.72 9.54 3.31
CA ASN A 127 -7.30 10.68 2.59
C ASN A 127 -6.32 11.83 2.31
N GLN A 128 -5.02 11.52 2.25
CA GLN A 128 -3.99 12.48 1.92
C GLN A 128 -3.27 11.99 0.68
N TYR A 129 -3.19 12.86 -0.31
CA TYR A 129 -2.72 12.50 -1.64
C TYR A 129 -1.77 13.55 -2.17
N LYS A 130 -0.88 13.08 -3.03
CA LYS A 130 0.07 13.90 -3.74
C LYS A 130 0.02 13.59 -5.23
N ASP A 131 0.07 14.65 -6.03
CA ASP A 131 0.09 14.54 -7.48
C ASP A 131 1.40 13.93 -7.98
N LEU A 132 1.28 13.09 -9.00
CA LEU A 132 2.38 12.52 -9.76
C LEU A 132 2.39 13.10 -11.17
N THR A 133 3.59 13.17 -11.75
CA THR A 133 3.75 13.50 -13.17
C THR A 133 3.73 12.21 -13.99
N ALA A 134 2.82 12.12 -14.96
CA ALA A 134 2.63 10.96 -15.82
C ALA A 134 3.11 11.20 -17.26
N SER A 135 3.85 10.23 -17.79
CA SER A 135 4.28 10.20 -19.20
C SER A 135 4.21 8.76 -19.72
N GLY A 136 3.66 8.54 -20.90
CA GLY A 136 3.52 7.20 -21.46
C GLY A 136 2.15 6.97 -22.07
N LYS A 137 1.75 5.70 -22.21
CA LYS A 137 0.52 5.35 -22.94
C LYS A 137 -0.35 4.40 -22.16
N VAL A 138 -1.66 4.58 -22.31
CA VAL A 138 -2.67 3.66 -21.83
C VAL A 138 -3.63 3.37 -22.97
N THR A 139 -3.83 2.09 -23.28
CA THR A 139 -4.87 1.64 -24.21
C THR A 139 -6.10 1.24 -23.41
N VAL A 140 -7.24 1.81 -23.75
CA VAL A 140 -8.53 1.52 -23.14
C VAL A 140 -9.38 0.67 -24.08
N THR A 141 -9.74 -0.53 -23.64
CA THR A 141 -10.56 -1.48 -24.42
C THR A 141 -11.55 -2.18 -23.52
N ASP A 142 -12.85 -2.03 -23.81
CA ASP A 142 -13.95 -2.74 -23.13
C ASP A 142 -13.82 -2.75 -21.61
N GLY A 143 -13.57 -1.56 -21.04
CA GLY A 143 -13.42 -1.39 -19.61
C GLY A 143 -12.02 -1.65 -19.07
N ASN A 144 -11.12 -2.32 -19.80
CA ASN A 144 -9.76 -2.67 -19.37
C ASN A 144 -8.74 -1.57 -19.71
N PHE A 145 -7.70 -1.46 -18.89
CA PHE A 145 -6.57 -0.55 -19.07
C PHE A 145 -5.28 -1.31 -19.29
N THR A 146 -4.67 -1.15 -20.47
CA THR A 146 -3.35 -1.69 -20.79
C THR A 146 -2.32 -0.56 -20.78
N TYR A 147 -1.45 -0.60 -19.78
CA TYR A 147 -0.36 0.37 -19.56
C TYR A 147 0.87 -0.05 -20.37
N GLN A 148 1.42 0.91 -21.13
CA GLN A 148 2.59 0.74 -21.99
C GLN A 148 3.59 1.84 -21.69
N ASP A 149 4.64 1.49 -20.95
CA ASP A 149 5.67 2.40 -20.46
C ASP A 149 5.08 3.65 -19.80
N LEU A 150 4.04 3.47 -18.98
CA LEU A 150 3.48 4.56 -18.20
C LEU A 150 4.42 4.85 -17.02
N ILE A 151 5.12 5.98 -17.10
CA ILE A 151 6.01 6.50 -16.08
C ILE A 151 5.20 7.41 -15.16
N LEU A 152 5.20 7.09 -13.87
CA LEU A 152 4.71 7.94 -12.80
C LEU A 152 5.90 8.45 -12.00
N ARG A 153 6.05 9.77 -11.86
CA ARG A 153 7.17 10.39 -11.14
C ARG A 153 6.68 11.24 -9.98
N ASP A 154 7.28 11.03 -8.81
CA ASP A 154 7.23 11.99 -7.71
C ASP A 154 8.29 13.07 -7.97
N SER A 155 7.86 14.30 -8.23
CA SER A 155 8.75 15.42 -8.53
C SER A 155 9.58 15.90 -7.34
N ASP A 156 9.11 15.70 -6.10
CA ASP A 156 9.84 16.14 -4.89
C ASP A 156 10.88 15.11 -4.48
N SER A 157 10.54 13.82 -4.53
CA SER A 157 11.46 12.76 -4.11
C SER A 157 12.41 12.37 -5.24
N GLY A 158 11.99 12.50 -6.50
CA GLY A 158 12.69 12.01 -7.68
C GLY A 158 12.44 10.53 -7.97
N GLU A 159 11.69 9.84 -7.11
CA GLU A 159 11.31 8.44 -7.31
C GLU A 159 10.35 8.31 -8.49
N SER A 160 10.40 7.15 -9.15
CA SER A 160 9.54 6.91 -10.30
C SER A 160 9.17 5.45 -10.45
N LYS A 161 8.03 5.20 -11.08
CA LYS A 161 7.52 3.86 -11.40
C LYS A 161 7.18 3.82 -12.88
N THR A 162 7.78 2.88 -13.61
CA THR A 162 7.39 2.59 -15.00
C THR A 162 6.55 1.33 -15.03
N VAL A 163 5.33 1.45 -15.51
CA VAL A 163 4.30 0.39 -15.44
C VAL A 163 4.03 -0.18 -16.82
N ASN A 164 4.04 -1.52 -16.89
CA ASN A 164 3.70 -2.29 -18.07
C ASN A 164 2.77 -3.46 -17.68
N GLY A 165 1.62 -3.57 -18.34
CA GLY A 165 0.69 -4.68 -18.10
C GLY A 165 -0.77 -4.25 -18.26
N THR A 166 -1.69 -5.07 -17.77
CA THR A 166 -3.14 -4.81 -17.92
C THR A 166 -3.86 -4.95 -16.60
N VAL A 167 -4.71 -3.97 -16.29
CA VAL A 167 -5.70 -4.02 -15.23
C VAL A 167 -7.06 -4.20 -15.89
N LYS A 168 -7.77 -5.26 -15.49
CA LYS A 168 -9.12 -5.58 -15.96
C LYS A 168 -10.11 -5.27 -14.87
N PHE A 169 -11.27 -4.76 -15.26
CA PHE A 169 -12.31 -4.35 -14.34
C PHE A 169 -13.51 -5.27 -14.48
N SER A 170 -14.02 -5.72 -13.35
CA SER A 170 -15.33 -6.36 -13.27
C SER A 170 -16.26 -5.45 -12.49
N SER A 171 -17.25 -4.87 -13.17
CA SER A 171 -18.34 -4.12 -12.54
C SER A 171 -19.52 -5.04 -12.23
N GLY A 172 -20.16 -4.81 -11.08
CA GLY A 172 -21.26 -5.63 -10.54
C GLY A 172 -21.69 -5.13 -9.16
N SER A 173 -22.32 -5.98 -8.34
CA SER A 173 -22.57 -5.66 -6.92
C SER A 173 -21.28 -5.59 -6.08
N THR A 174 -20.18 -6.10 -6.64
CA THR A 174 -18.85 -6.13 -6.05
C THR A 174 -17.88 -5.73 -7.14
N GLU A 175 -17.04 -4.74 -6.86
CA GLU A 175 -16.08 -4.21 -7.82
C GLU A 175 -14.73 -4.87 -7.63
N GLN A 176 -14.08 -5.15 -8.76
CA GLN A 176 -12.84 -5.92 -8.77
C GLN A 176 -11.87 -5.39 -9.80
N ASP A 177 -10.63 -5.19 -9.35
CA ASP A 177 -9.46 -5.04 -10.21
C ASP A 177 -8.78 -6.40 -10.33
N LEU A 178 -8.65 -6.89 -11.56
CA LEU A 178 -8.08 -8.18 -11.89
C LEU A 178 -6.81 -7.98 -12.72
N ILE A 179 -5.71 -8.54 -12.23
CA ILE A 179 -4.38 -8.40 -12.83
C ILE A 179 -3.80 -9.81 -13.04
N ASP A 180 -3.74 -10.24 -14.29
CA ASP A 180 -3.04 -11.49 -14.64
C ASP A 180 -1.53 -11.32 -14.43
N SER A 181 -0.99 -10.20 -14.93
CA SER A 181 0.41 -9.79 -14.76
C SER A 181 0.56 -8.28 -14.94
N LEU A 182 1.21 -7.61 -13.98
CA LEU A 182 1.63 -6.22 -14.04
C LEU A 182 3.09 -6.11 -13.58
N GLU A 183 3.94 -5.53 -14.43
CA GLU A 183 5.34 -5.24 -14.12
C GLU A 183 5.49 -3.76 -13.80
N ILE A 184 6.19 -3.47 -12.70
CA ILE A 184 6.47 -2.13 -12.22
C ILE A 184 7.98 -2.03 -11.99
N LYS A 185 8.67 -1.23 -12.80
CA LYS A 185 10.07 -0.88 -12.58
C LYS A 185 10.12 0.41 -11.78
N ALA A 186 10.50 0.30 -10.52
CA ALA A 186 10.59 1.42 -9.61
C ALA A 186 12.04 1.88 -9.46
N THR A 187 12.25 3.19 -9.34
CA THR A 187 13.47 3.79 -8.85
C THR A 187 13.15 4.39 -7.48
N GLU A 188 13.72 3.82 -6.43
CA GLU A 188 13.36 4.10 -5.03
C GLU A 188 14.55 4.64 -4.26
N LYS A 189 14.29 5.47 -3.25
CA LYS A 189 15.35 5.94 -2.35
C LYS A 189 15.80 4.82 -1.43
N ASN A 190 17.11 4.62 -1.35
CA ASN A 190 17.76 3.76 -0.37
C ASN A 190 18.86 4.56 0.35
N GLY A 191 18.51 5.11 1.51
CA GLY A 191 19.35 6.09 2.20
C GLY A 191 19.53 7.36 1.34
N SER A 192 20.77 7.67 0.97
CA SER A 192 21.10 8.81 0.10
C SER A 192 21.20 8.46 -1.38
N ALA A 193 21.10 7.18 -1.74
CA ALA A 193 21.19 6.70 -3.11
C ALA A 193 19.82 6.29 -3.67
N PHE A 194 19.76 6.03 -4.97
CA PHE A 194 18.62 5.40 -5.62
C PHE A 194 18.96 3.97 -6.01
N ILE A 195 17.98 3.07 -5.90
CA ILE A 195 18.05 1.70 -6.42
C ILE A 195 16.92 1.47 -7.41
N ASP A 196 17.19 0.65 -8.42
CA ASP A 196 16.16 0.19 -9.35
C ASP A 196 15.66 -1.18 -8.90
N VAL A 197 14.35 -1.26 -8.63
CA VAL A 197 13.64 -2.44 -8.18
C VAL A 197 12.61 -2.84 -9.22
N THR A 198 12.43 -4.13 -9.47
CA THR A 198 11.33 -4.62 -10.30
C THR A 198 10.32 -5.35 -9.44
N TYR A 199 9.08 -4.86 -9.44
CA TYR A 199 7.94 -5.54 -8.84
C TYR A 199 7.10 -6.19 -9.93
N LYS A 200 6.58 -7.39 -9.63
CA LYS A 200 5.63 -8.09 -10.49
C LYS A 200 4.44 -8.55 -9.66
N LEU A 201 3.25 -8.09 -10.04
CA LEU A 201 1.97 -8.57 -9.53
C LEU A 201 1.45 -9.65 -10.46
N GLU A 202 1.17 -10.85 -9.93
CA GLU A 202 0.69 -12.01 -10.71
C GLU A 202 -0.59 -12.56 -10.09
N ASN A 203 -1.59 -12.85 -10.94
CA ASN A 203 -2.91 -13.33 -10.52
C ASN A 203 -3.49 -12.49 -9.37
N TYR A 204 -3.22 -11.19 -9.40
CA TYR A 204 -3.52 -10.26 -8.33
C TYR A 204 -4.95 -9.75 -8.47
N LYS A 205 -5.66 -9.67 -7.34
CA LYS A 205 -7.04 -9.23 -7.28
C LYS A 205 -7.22 -8.29 -6.10
N LEU A 206 -7.80 -7.13 -6.38
CA LEU A 206 -8.35 -6.23 -5.37
C LEU A 206 -9.86 -6.28 -5.51
N ILE A 207 -10.54 -6.57 -4.41
CA ILE A 207 -11.99 -6.72 -4.35
C ILE A 207 -12.52 -5.74 -3.31
N TYR A 208 -13.45 -4.91 -3.77
CA TYR A 208 -14.12 -3.88 -2.99
C TYR A 208 -15.61 -4.24 -2.94
N ASP A 209 -16.10 -4.60 -1.76
CA ASP A 209 -17.47 -5.07 -1.56
C ASP A 209 -18.20 -4.17 -0.57
N GLN A 210 -19.01 -3.24 -1.09
CA GLN A 210 -19.76 -2.29 -0.29
C GLN A 210 -20.87 -3.02 0.48
N LYS A 211 -20.71 -3.13 1.80
CA LYS A 211 -21.67 -3.84 2.66
C LYS A 211 -22.86 -2.96 3.03
N SER A 212 -22.63 -1.66 3.14
CA SER A 212 -23.64 -0.64 3.40
C SER A 212 -23.15 0.72 2.91
N GLY A 213 -24.00 1.75 2.99
CA GLY A 213 -23.62 3.12 2.60
C GLY A 213 -22.47 3.74 3.42
N SER A 214 -21.99 3.07 4.47
CA SER A 214 -20.88 3.55 5.33
C SER A 214 -19.82 2.49 5.60
N GLU A 215 -19.84 1.36 4.90
CA GLU A 215 -18.93 0.23 5.16
C GLU A 215 -18.51 -0.50 3.90
N LEU A 216 -17.20 -0.75 3.82
CA LEU A 216 -16.55 -1.44 2.72
C LEU A 216 -15.74 -2.63 3.23
N ALA A 217 -15.88 -3.77 2.56
CA ALA A 217 -15.06 -4.95 2.80
C ALA A 217 -13.99 -5.06 1.69
N LEU A 218 -12.73 -5.08 2.10
CA LEU A 218 -11.55 -5.08 1.24
C LEU A 218 -10.91 -6.47 1.26
N THR A 219 -10.67 -7.03 0.07
CA THR A 219 -9.99 -8.32 -0.08
C THR A 219 -8.91 -8.22 -1.13
N THR A 220 -7.73 -8.70 -0.78
CA THR A 220 -6.57 -8.79 -1.66
C THR A 220 -6.09 -10.24 -1.72
N THR A 221 -5.84 -10.70 -2.94
CA THR A 221 -5.22 -12.01 -3.19
C THR A 221 -4.25 -11.91 -4.35
N GLY A 222 -3.25 -12.77 -4.39
CA GLY A 222 -2.35 -12.89 -5.54
C GLY A 222 -0.90 -13.00 -5.11
N THR A 223 -0.01 -12.78 -6.05
CA THR A 223 1.43 -12.92 -5.82
C THR A 223 2.15 -11.62 -6.12
N LEU A 224 3.04 -11.22 -5.20
CA LEU A 224 3.99 -10.12 -5.39
C LEU A 224 5.39 -10.70 -5.44
N THR A 225 6.12 -10.41 -6.52
CA THR A 225 7.55 -10.69 -6.63
C THR A 225 8.31 -9.38 -6.66
N ALA A 226 9.42 -9.29 -5.92
CA ALA A 226 10.36 -8.18 -5.97
C ALA A 226 11.76 -8.69 -6.33
N THR A 227 12.44 -7.97 -7.21
CA THR A 227 13.82 -8.24 -7.64
C THR A 227 14.66 -6.98 -7.48
N ASN A 228 15.86 -7.12 -6.93
CA ASN A 228 16.77 -6.05 -6.52
C ASN A 228 16.19 -5.11 -5.44
N SER A 229 15.27 -5.58 -4.59
CA SER A 229 14.76 -4.77 -3.48
C SER A 229 15.84 -4.48 -2.43
N SER A 230 15.59 -3.49 -1.57
CA SER A 230 16.49 -3.14 -0.47
C SER A 230 16.69 -4.30 0.52
N VAL A 231 15.67 -5.14 0.68
CA VAL A 231 15.68 -6.36 1.50
C VAL A 231 15.91 -7.60 0.64
N GLY A 232 16.49 -7.47 -0.56
CA GLY A 232 16.81 -8.55 -1.50
C GLY A 232 15.61 -9.20 -2.20
N ASP A 233 15.86 -10.17 -3.07
CA ASP A 233 14.80 -10.78 -3.88
C ASP A 233 13.83 -11.60 -3.03
N TYR A 234 12.53 -11.36 -3.20
CA TYR A 234 11.48 -12.10 -2.52
C TYR A 234 10.27 -12.35 -3.41
N LYS A 235 9.52 -13.39 -3.05
CA LYS A 235 8.25 -13.72 -3.67
C LYS A 235 7.26 -14.08 -2.57
N VAL A 236 6.14 -13.35 -2.51
CA VAL A 236 5.11 -13.56 -1.51
C VAL A 236 3.77 -13.90 -2.15
N ASN A 237 3.03 -14.80 -1.51
CA ASN A 237 1.63 -15.06 -1.81
C ASN A 237 0.74 -14.37 -0.76
N ILE A 238 -0.33 -13.73 -1.21
CA ILE A 238 -1.18 -12.87 -0.39
C ILE A 238 -2.58 -13.46 -0.36
N THR A 239 -3.18 -13.49 0.82
CA THR A 239 -4.56 -13.89 1.00
C THR A 239 -5.18 -13.17 2.19
N ASN A 240 -6.31 -12.49 1.98
CA ASN A 240 -7.21 -12.16 3.08
C ASN A 240 -7.99 -13.40 3.50
N THR A 241 -7.68 -13.93 4.68
CA THR A 241 -8.48 -15.01 5.30
C THR A 241 -9.80 -14.47 5.85
N GLN A 242 -9.82 -13.18 6.20
CA GLN A 242 -11.02 -12.39 6.45
C GLN A 242 -10.85 -11.01 5.79
N PRO A 243 -11.87 -10.46 5.12
CA PRO A 243 -11.76 -9.15 4.49
C PRO A 243 -11.48 -8.08 5.55
N PHE A 244 -10.70 -7.06 5.17
CA PHE A 244 -10.56 -5.87 6.01
C PHE A 244 -11.81 -5.01 5.90
N PHE A 245 -12.46 -4.75 7.04
CA PHE A 245 -13.62 -3.87 7.09
C PHE A 245 -13.20 -2.46 7.47
N VAL A 246 -13.55 -1.50 6.62
CA VAL A 246 -13.29 -0.06 6.81
C VAL A 246 -14.59 0.73 6.76
N GLN A 247 -14.58 1.93 7.34
CA GLN A 247 -15.65 2.89 7.15
C GLN A 247 -15.37 3.74 5.91
N ILE A 248 -16.45 4.06 5.20
CA ILE A 248 -16.43 5.04 4.11
C ILE A 248 -17.29 6.23 4.52
N ASP A 249 -16.91 7.42 4.09
CA ASP A 249 -17.76 8.59 4.19
C ASP A 249 -18.85 8.52 3.12
N ALA A 250 -20.10 8.79 3.51
CA ALA A 250 -21.26 8.62 2.64
C ALA A 250 -21.36 9.74 1.58
N ASP A 251 -20.72 10.89 1.81
CA ASP A 251 -20.80 12.04 0.91
C ASP A 251 -19.80 11.95 -0.25
N ASP A 252 -18.68 11.25 -0.03
CA ASP A 252 -17.54 11.27 -0.95
C ASP A 252 -17.00 9.85 -1.28
N GLU A 253 -17.59 8.81 -0.67
CA GLU A 253 -17.24 7.39 -0.76
C GLU A 253 -15.78 7.06 -0.41
N ALA A 254 -15.04 8.01 0.18
CA ALA A 254 -13.65 7.82 0.56
C ALA A 254 -13.53 7.01 1.86
N ILE A 255 -12.44 6.26 1.98
CA ILE A 255 -12.13 5.49 3.19
C ILE A 255 -11.85 6.46 4.34
N SER A 256 -12.73 6.50 5.34
CA SER A 256 -12.64 7.43 6.48
C SER A 256 -11.99 6.81 7.72
N SER A 257 -11.67 5.51 7.70
CA SER A 257 -10.99 4.83 8.80
C SER A 257 -10.02 3.76 8.33
N TYR A 258 -9.01 3.48 9.16
CA TYR A 258 -8.28 2.22 9.05
C TYR A 258 -9.19 1.02 9.38
N PRO A 259 -8.79 -0.21 9.02
CA PRO A 259 -9.59 -1.39 9.31
C PRO A 259 -9.87 -1.59 10.80
N TYR A 260 -11.09 -1.98 11.11
CA TYR A 260 -11.53 -2.34 12.47
C TYR A 260 -11.76 -3.86 12.66
N SER A 261 -11.70 -4.61 11.56
CA SER A 261 -11.80 -6.07 11.53
C SER A 261 -11.13 -6.59 10.26
N GLY A 262 -10.74 -7.86 10.25
CA GLY A 262 -10.14 -8.53 9.11
C GLY A 262 -8.75 -9.10 9.39
N VAL A 263 -8.33 -10.02 8.54
CA VAL A 263 -7.08 -10.78 8.68
C VAL A 263 -6.48 -11.02 7.31
N MET A 264 -5.23 -10.58 7.14
CA MET A 264 -4.41 -10.84 5.97
C MET A 264 -3.25 -11.77 6.32
N GLN A 265 -2.96 -12.69 5.41
CA GLN A 265 -1.78 -13.55 5.44
C GLN A 265 -0.92 -13.28 4.22
N ILE A 266 0.38 -13.15 4.46
CA ILE A 266 1.41 -12.95 3.45
C ILE A 266 2.45 -14.05 3.67
N GLU A 267 2.52 -14.99 2.74
CA GLU A 267 3.44 -16.13 2.78
C GLU A 267 4.65 -15.83 1.90
N ASP A 268 5.82 -15.70 2.51
CA ASP A 268 7.11 -15.66 1.82
C ASP A 268 7.46 -17.06 1.32
N LEU A 269 7.37 -17.25 0.00
CA LEU A 269 7.60 -18.52 -0.66
C LEU A 269 9.08 -18.93 -0.66
N ASN A 270 10.00 -17.97 -0.53
CA ASN A 270 11.43 -18.24 -0.51
C ASN A 270 11.86 -18.75 0.87
N ASN A 271 11.32 -18.16 1.94
CA ASN A 271 11.70 -18.50 3.32
C ASN A 271 10.67 -19.37 4.06
N GLN A 272 9.52 -19.68 3.43
CA GLN A 272 8.39 -20.40 4.04
C GLN A 272 7.91 -19.74 5.35
N ALA A 273 7.96 -18.41 5.38
CA ALA A 273 7.50 -17.61 6.50
C ALA A 273 6.11 -17.08 6.23
N VAL A 274 5.26 -17.02 7.26
CA VAL A 274 3.91 -16.46 7.18
C VAL A 274 3.81 -15.25 8.09
N THR A 275 3.54 -14.10 7.49
CA THR A 275 3.16 -12.87 8.16
C THR A 275 1.65 -12.79 8.24
N THR A 276 1.11 -12.60 9.44
CA THR A 276 -0.31 -12.41 9.70
C THR A 276 -0.54 -11.02 10.25
N ILE A 277 -1.42 -10.27 9.59
CA ILE A 277 -1.85 -8.92 9.98
C ILE A 277 -3.32 -8.99 10.34
N THR A 278 -3.66 -8.72 11.59
CA THR A 278 -5.05 -8.74 12.10
C THR A 278 -5.44 -7.35 12.58
N ALA A 279 -6.53 -6.81 12.07
CA ALA A 279 -7.02 -5.51 12.49
C ALA A 279 -7.58 -5.56 13.93
N ASN A 280 -7.23 -4.59 14.76
CA ASN A 280 -7.88 -4.40 16.05
C ASN A 280 -9.14 -3.53 15.90
N THR A 281 -10.09 -3.72 16.83
CA THR A 281 -11.38 -3.01 16.80
C THR A 281 -11.28 -1.50 17.07
N ASP A 282 -10.12 -1.02 17.50
CA ASP A 282 -9.87 0.39 17.85
C ASP A 282 -9.61 1.31 16.63
N LYS A 283 -9.55 0.76 15.40
CA LYS A 283 -9.26 1.48 14.14
C LYS A 283 -7.89 2.17 14.11
N LYS A 284 -7.00 1.84 15.03
CA LYS A 284 -5.69 2.52 15.20
C LYS A 284 -4.54 1.55 15.14
N THR A 285 -4.78 0.33 15.61
CA THR A 285 -3.74 -0.67 15.77
C THR A 285 -4.09 -1.96 15.03
N LEU A 286 -3.07 -2.79 14.88
CA LEU A 286 -3.16 -4.13 14.34
C LEU A 286 -2.25 -5.06 15.14
N LEU A 287 -2.58 -6.34 15.15
CA LEU A 287 -1.67 -7.40 15.59
C LEU A 287 -0.85 -7.88 14.39
N TYR A 288 0.47 -7.86 14.54
CA TYR A 288 1.44 -8.29 13.55
C TYR A 288 2.20 -9.50 14.08
N SER A 289 2.11 -10.64 13.39
CA SER A 289 2.80 -11.88 13.78
C SER A 289 3.54 -12.48 12.58
N VAL A 290 4.75 -12.96 12.80
CA VAL A 290 5.56 -13.66 11.79
C VAL A 290 5.93 -15.03 12.33
N LYS A 291 5.65 -16.06 11.53
CA LYS A 291 5.89 -17.47 11.87
C LYS A 291 6.70 -18.17 10.78
N VAL A 292 7.54 -19.11 11.20
CA VAL A 292 8.28 -20.02 10.29
C VAL A 292 8.12 -21.43 10.85
N SER A 293 7.63 -22.37 10.03
CA SER A 293 7.35 -23.75 10.47
C SER A 293 6.55 -23.78 11.78
N GLU A 294 5.47 -23.00 11.84
CA GLU A 294 4.58 -22.80 13.00
C GLU A 294 5.20 -22.11 14.24
N LYS A 295 6.53 -21.91 14.26
CA LYS A 295 7.21 -21.20 15.34
C LYS A 295 7.11 -19.69 15.13
N GLU A 296 6.59 -19.01 16.13
CA GLU A 296 6.55 -17.54 16.18
C GLU A 296 7.95 -16.96 16.35
N ILE A 297 8.33 -16.05 15.46
CA ILE A 297 9.62 -15.35 15.50
C ILE A 297 9.48 -13.85 15.77
N ALA A 298 8.30 -13.28 15.53
CA ALA A 298 7.92 -11.94 15.95
C ALA A 298 6.41 -11.87 16.17
N ASN A 299 5.99 -11.09 17.17
CA ASN A 299 4.59 -10.83 17.48
C ASN A 299 4.46 -9.55 18.28
N GLY A 300 3.50 -8.70 17.93
CA GLY A 300 3.27 -7.45 18.62
C GLY A 300 2.12 -6.66 18.05
N THR A 301 1.68 -5.67 18.83
CA THR A 301 0.73 -4.66 18.35
C THR A 301 1.52 -3.52 17.70
N LYS A 302 1.14 -3.13 16.48
CA LYS A 302 1.69 -1.98 15.75
C LYS A 302 0.57 -0.99 15.43
N THR A 303 0.92 0.26 15.14
CA THR A 303 -0.06 1.21 14.59
C THR A 303 -0.19 1.05 13.07
N TRP A 304 -1.34 1.39 12.50
CA TRP A 304 -1.48 1.39 11.04
C TRP A 304 -0.47 2.33 10.36
N GLN A 305 -0.25 3.52 10.93
CA GLN A 305 0.71 4.50 10.41
C GLN A 305 2.13 3.94 10.36
N GLU A 306 2.57 3.24 11.42
CA GLU A 306 3.88 2.60 11.48
C GLU A 306 4.07 1.57 10.36
N VAL A 307 3.10 0.66 10.19
CA VAL A 307 3.21 -0.41 9.19
C VAL A 307 3.10 0.11 7.76
N LEU A 308 2.30 1.16 7.56
CA LEU A 308 2.19 1.83 6.26
C LEU A 308 3.39 2.76 5.97
N GLY A 309 4.27 3.00 6.94
CA GLY A 309 5.46 3.82 6.74
C GLY A 309 5.16 5.30 6.44
N PHE A 310 4.06 5.84 6.97
CA PHE A 310 3.81 7.28 6.94
C PHE A 310 4.41 7.89 8.21
N SER A 311 5.32 8.85 8.06
CA SER A 311 5.81 9.65 9.18
C SER A 311 4.72 10.61 9.68
N GLN A 312 4.64 10.83 10.99
CA GLN A 312 3.86 11.92 11.58
C GLN A 312 4.48 13.28 11.27
#